data_AF-A0A2N0P0Y8-F1
#
_entry.id   AF-A0A2N0P0Y8-F1
#
_cell.length_a   1.000
_cell.length_b   1.000
_cell.length_c   1.000
_cell.angle_alpha   90.00
_cell.angle_beta   90.00
_cell.angle_gamma   90.00
#
_symmetry.space_group_name_H-M   'P 1'
#
loop_
_entity.id
_entity.type
_entity.pdbx_description
1 polymer ?
#
loop_
_entity_poly.entity_id
_entity_poly.type
_entity_poly.pdbx_seq_one_letter_code
_entity_poly.pdbx_strand_id
1 'polypeptide(L)'
;MSSNLKLDKELKDDAEIRNLWLESIHIRDQQKIFKKTNEFYDFIIVGAGTAGCVLARELIYNIPNINILVLEAGPPNTQVNDIM
;
A
#
# COMPACT_ATOMS: atom_id res chain seq x y z
N MET A 1 -28.98 -2.00 21.14
CA MET A 1 -29.35 -2.80 19.94
C MET A 1 -28.73 -2.24 18.66
N SER A 2 -28.75 -0.92 18.41
CA SER A 2 -28.17 -0.31 17.19
C SER A 2 -26.64 -0.32 17.09
N SER A 3 -25.90 -0.44 18.20
CA SER A 3 -24.43 -0.46 18.23
C SER A 3 -23.84 -1.77 17.72
N ASN A 4 -24.45 -2.91 18.08
CA ASN A 4 -24.01 -4.24 17.65
C ASN A 4 -24.16 -4.39 16.14
N LEU A 5 -25.32 -4.01 15.57
CA LEU A 5 -25.54 -4.03 14.12
C LEU A 5 -24.52 -3.21 13.31
N LYS A 6 -24.02 -2.11 13.89
CA LYS A 6 -23.03 -1.24 13.24
C LYS A 6 -21.63 -1.88 13.27
N LEU A 7 -21.25 -2.43 14.42
CA LEU A 7 -20.00 -3.16 14.61
C LEU A 7 -19.96 -4.45 13.78
N ASP A 8 -21.06 -5.18 13.72
CA ASP A 8 -21.20 -6.41 12.92
C ASP A 8 -21.07 -6.14 11.42
N LYS A 9 -21.50 -4.95 10.97
CA LYS A 9 -21.33 -4.49 9.59
C LYS A 9 -19.87 -4.11 9.31
N GLU A 10 -19.26 -3.34 10.19
CA GLU A 10 -17.86 -2.89 10.07
C GLU A 10 -16.87 -4.07 10.06
N LEU A 11 -17.13 -5.09 10.89
CA LEU A 11 -16.36 -6.34 10.91
C LEU A 11 -16.53 -7.18 9.64
N LYS A 12 -17.73 -7.16 9.02
CA LYS A 12 -17.97 -7.82 7.73
C LYS A 12 -17.24 -7.10 6.59
N ASP A 13 -17.28 -5.77 6.59
CA ASP A 13 -16.61 -4.95 5.60
C ASP A 13 -15.08 -5.12 5.67
N ASP A 14 -14.49 -5.17 6.88
CA ASP A 14 -13.06 -5.47 7.07
C ASP A 14 -12.69 -6.88 6.58
N ALA A 15 -13.50 -7.89 6.92
CA ALA A 15 -13.26 -9.26 6.47
C ALA A 15 -13.32 -9.38 4.94
N GLU A 16 -14.26 -8.69 4.29
CA GLU A 16 -14.36 -8.65 2.83
C GLU A 16 -13.15 -7.97 2.19
N ILE A 17 -12.73 -6.82 2.71
CA ILE A 17 -11.52 -6.11 2.26
C ILE A 17 -10.29 -7.02 2.38
N ARG A 18 -10.10 -7.69 3.52
CA ARG A 18 -8.97 -8.61 3.73
C ARG A 18 -8.97 -9.77 2.73
N ASN A 19 -10.14 -10.34 2.43
CA ASN A 19 -10.26 -11.39 1.42
C ASN A 19 -9.93 -10.88 0.02
N LEU A 20 -10.41 -9.69 -0.36
CA LEU A 20 -10.07 -9.06 -1.63
C LEU A 20 -8.55 -8.80 -1.75
N TRP A 21 -7.91 -8.36 -0.66
CA TRP A 21 -6.46 -8.22 -0.60
C TRP A 21 -5.75 -9.56 -0.81
N LEU A 22 -6.14 -10.61 -0.09
CA LEU A 22 -5.54 -11.95 -0.19
C LEU A 22 -5.66 -12.51 -1.60
N GLU A 23 -6.83 -12.44 -2.21
CA GLU A 23 -7.07 -12.85 -3.60
C GLU A 23 -6.20 -12.04 -4.57
N SER A 24 -6.13 -10.72 -4.40
CA SER A 24 -5.32 -9.86 -5.26
C SER A 24 -3.81 -10.17 -5.16
N ILE A 25 -3.32 -10.56 -3.99
CA ILE A 25 -1.92 -10.96 -3.78
C ILE A 25 -1.68 -12.29 -4.50
N HIS A 26 -2.58 -13.26 -4.32
CA HIS A 26 -2.46 -14.59 -4.92
C HIS A 26 -2.46 -14.53 -6.47
N ILE A 27 -3.33 -13.69 -7.06
CA ILE A 27 -3.40 -13.48 -8.50
C ILE A 27 -2.11 -12.85 -9.05
N ARG A 28 -1.55 -11.85 -8.35
CA ARG A 28 -0.32 -11.16 -8.78
C ARG A 28 0.90 -12.07 -8.77
N ASP A 29 1.00 -12.97 -7.79
CA ASP A 29 2.09 -13.94 -7.70
C ASP A 29 2.06 -14.97 -8.84
N GLN A 30 0.87 -15.36 -9.31
CA GLN A 30 0.72 -16.34 -10.38
C GLN A 30 0.96 -15.78 -11.79
N GLN A 31 0.76 -14.46 -12.00
CA GLN A 31 0.79 -13.85 -13.34
C GLN A 31 2.11 -13.15 -13.71
N LYS A 32 3.04 -12.93 -12.77
CA LYS A 32 4.26 -12.16 -13.04
C LYS A 32 5.51 -12.97 -12.72
N ILE A 33 6.27 -13.31 -13.75
CA ILE A 33 7.67 -13.72 -13.56
C ILE A 33 8.38 -12.50 -12.99
N PHE A 34 8.54 -12.45 -11.67
CA PHE A 34 9.39 -11.47 -11.03
C PHE A 34 10.82 -11.77 -11.47
N LYS A 35 11.30 -11.00 -12.45
CA LYS A 35 12.73 -10.94 -12.74
C LYS A 35 13.36 -10.48 -11.42
N LYS A 36 14.06 -11.38 -10.75
CA LYS A 36 14.79 -11.07 -9.52
C LYS A 36 15.81 -9.98 -9.85
N THR A 37 15.43 -8.73 -9.61
CA THR A 37 16.38 -7.62 -9.62
C THR A 37 17.04 -7.62 -8.26
N ASN A 38 18.37 -7.58 -8.22
CA ASN A 38 19.12 -7.48 -6.98
C ASN A 38 19.11 -6.01 -6.54
N GLU A 39 17.91 -5.48 -6.28
CA GLU A 39 17.71 -4.11 -5.81
C GLU A 39 17.94 -4.06 -4.31
N PHE A 40 18.81 -3.14 -3.89
CA PHE A 40 19.11 -2.88 -2.49
C PHE A 40 18.72 -1.44 -2.17
N TYR A 41 18.09 -1.27 -1.02
CA TYR A 41 17.64 0.02 -0.51
C TYR A 41 18.21 0.18 0.90
N ASP A 42 18.73 1.36 1.20
CA ASP A 42 19.24 1.71 2.53
C ASP A 42 18.09 1.95 3.52
N PHE A 43 16.96 2.45 3.01
CA PHE A 43 15.75 2.69 3.77
C PHE A 43 14.50 2.21 3.03
N ILE A 44 13.52 1.70 3.78
CA ILE A 44 12.16 1.43 3.30
C ILE A 44 11.19 2.28 4.12
N ILE A 45 10.42 3.13 3.44
CA ILE A 45 9.38 3.95 4.03
C ILE A 45 8.03 3.38 3.62
N VAL A 46 7.18 3.04 4.59
CA VAL A 46 5.81 2.57 4.35
C VAL A 46 4.84 3.73 4.60
N GLY A 47 4.11 4.12 3.57
CA GLY A 47 3.28 5.31 3.47
C GLY A 47 3.91 6.36 2.54
N ALA A 48 3.40 6.51 1.31
CA ALA A 48 3.75 7.58 0.37
C ALA A 48 2.83 8.82 0.50
N GLY A 49 2.18 8.98 1.65
CA GLY A 49 1.51 10.23 2.02
C GLY A 49 2.52 11.35 2.35
N THR A 50 1.99 12.53 2.70
CA THR A 50 2.81 13.75 2.93
C THR A 50 3.98 13.52 3.89
N ALA A 51 3.75 12.84 5.02
CA ALA A 51 4.80 12.59 6.01
C ALA A 51 5.93 11.71 5.44
N GLY A 52 5.59 10.64 4.72
CA GLY A 52 6.58 9.75 4.11
C GLY A 52 7.40 10.43 3.03
N CYS A 53 6.76 11.24 2.18
CA CYS A 53 7.47 12.00 1.15
C CYS A 53 8.41 13.07 1.72
N VAL A 54 7.98 13.77 2.78
CA VAL A 54 8.85 14.76 3.46
C VAL A 54 10.03 14.05 4.11
N LEU A 55 9.81 12.94 4.83
CA LEU A 55 10.90 12.17 5.42
C LEU A 55 11.90 11.67 4.36
N ALA A 56 11.41 11.13 3.24
CA ALA A 56 12.27 10.68 2.15
C ALA A 56 13.14 11.82 1.61
N ARG A 57 12.55 13.01 1.40
CA ARG A 57 13.27 14.21 0.96
C ARG A 57 14.37 14.59 1.94
N GLU A 58 14.07 14.63 3.23
CA GLU A 58 15.05 15.01 4.25
C GLU A 58 16.20 14.01 4.34
N LEU A 59 15.93 12.70 4.23
CA LEU A 59 16.97 11.68 4.21
C LEU A 59 17.90 11.82 2.99
N ILE A 60 17.32 12.00 1.78
CA ILE A 60 18.09 12.20 0.54
C ILE A 60 18.94 13.47 0.61
N TYR A 61 18.42 14.53 1.23
CA TYR A 61 19.12 15.80 1.34
C TYR A 61 20.34 15.71 2.29
N ASN A 62 20.23 14.94 3.38
CA ASN A 62 21.26 14.90 4.43
C ASN A 62 22.26 13.74 4.28
N ILE A 63 21.92 12.69 3.54
CA ILE A 63 22.76 11.50 3.41
C ILE A 63 23.04 11.25 1.91
N PRO A 64 24.27 11.48 1.43
CA PRO A 64 24.59 11.27 0.03
C PRO A 64 24.61 9.77 -0.33
N ASN A 65 24.27 9.46 -1.58
CA ASN A 65 24.38 8.13 -2.18
C ASN A 65 23.51 7.04 -1.53
N ILE A 66 22.37 7.39 -0.93
CA ILE A 66 21.39 6.42 -0.45
C ILE A 66 20.29 6.15 -1.47
N ASN A 67 19.76 4.92 -1.46
CA ASN A 67 18.57 4.51 -2.20
C ASN A 67 17.42 4.26 -1.22
N ILE A 68 16.29 4.92 -1.44
CA ILE A 68 15.10 4.79 -0.59
C ILE A 68 13.95 4.18 -1.39
N LEU A 69 13.34 3.12 -0.86
CA LEU A 69 12.09 2.57 -1.36
C LEU A 69 10.92 3.15 -0.57
N VAL A 70 9.94 3.73 -1.27
CA VAL A 70 8.68 4.19 -0.65
C VAL A 70 7.54 3.32 -1.14
N LEU A 71 6.81 2.73 -0.19
CA LEU A 71 5.66 1.86 -0.44
C LEU A 71 4.38 2.55 0.00
N GLU A 72 3.28 2.35 -0.73
CA GLU A 72 1.95 2.84 -0.34
C GLU A 72 0.95 1.72 -0.53
N ALA A 73 0.15 1.45 0.50
CA ALA A 73 -0.88 0.42 0.47
C ALA A 73 -2.22 0.98 -0.07
N GLY A 74 -2.14 1.83 -1.08
CA GLY A 74 -3.30 2.38 -1.75
C GLY A 74 -3.90 1.37 -2.74
N PRO A 75 -5.23 1.40 -2.98
CA PRO A 75 -5.78 0.70 -4.12
C PRO A 75 -5.06 1.19 -5.39
N PRO A 76 -4.97 0.37 -6.45
CA PRO A 76 -4.62 0.87 -7.77
C PRO A 76 -5.46 2.11 -8.06
N ASN A 77 -4.93 3.08 -8.81
CA ASN A 77 -5.73 4.21 -9.27
C ASN A 77 -6.77 3.73 -10.31
N THR A 78 -7.76 2.97 -9.87
CA THR A 78 -9.05 2.85 -10.53
C THR A 78 -9.72 4.18 -10.26
N GLN A 79 -9.59 5.11 -11.20
CA GLN A 79 -10.45 6.28 -11.27
C GLN A 79 -11.91 5.79 -11.37
N VAL A 80 -12.55 5.54 -10.23
CA VAL A 80 -14.00 5.44 -10.11
C VAL A 80 -14.44 6.75 -9.48
N ASN A 81 -14.22 7.87 -10.19
CA ASN A 81 -14.71 9.18 -9.79
C ASN A 81 -15.22 10.05 -10.96
N ASP A 82 -15.46 9.49 -12.15
CA ASP A 82 -16.11 10.23 -13.25
C ASP A 82 -17.48 9.64 -13.66
N ILE A 83 -18.25 9.13 -12.70
CA ILE A 83 -19.70 9.02 -12.89
C ILE A 83 -20.37 9.73 -11.71
N MET A 84 -20.56 11.04 -11.89
CA MET A 84 -21.73 11.73 -11.36
C MET A 84 -23.00 11.09 -11.91
#